data_AF-A0A7Z9UCN5-F1
#
_entry.id   AF-A0A7Z9UCN5-F1
#
_cell.length_a   1.000
_cell.length_b   1.000
_cell.length_c   1.000
_cell.angle_alpha   90.00
_cell.angle_beta   90.00
_cell.angle_gamma   90.00
#
_symmetry.space_group_name_H-M   'P 1'
#
loop_
_entity.id
_entity.type
_entity.pdbx_description
1 polymer ?
#
loop_
_entity_poly.entity_id
_entity_poly.type
_entity_poly.pdbx_seq_one_letter_code
_entity_poly.pdbx_strand_id
1 'polypeptide(L)'
;MEIEAGINVPCPKISITVASGQVLKKGTVMGRVSVGGLYAEYDNTNDDGTEVASGILAQDVDSSAAGENRNVDCAMYTGGAFYEDRLGGSNTNLDAAAKADLGGRSVPGRNLFIF
;
A
#
# COMPACT_ATOMS: atom_id res chain seq x y z
N MET A 1 5.01 -2.56 14.69
CA MET A 1 3.59 -2.17 14.86
C MET A 1 2.72 -3.11 14.02
N GLU A 2 1.59 -3.56 14.58
CA GLU A 2 0.62 -4.41 13.88
C GLU A 2 -0.41 -3.53 13.16
N ILE A 3 -0.58 -3.71 11.84
CA ILE A 3 -1.52 -2.91 11.04
C ILE A 3 -2.84 -3.64 10.80
N GLU A 4 -2.82 -4.98 10.86
CA GLU A 4 -3.99 -5.83 10.69
C GLU A 4 -4.85 -5.69 11.95
N ALA A 5 -6.14 -5.41 11.77
CA ALA A 5 -7.09 -5.55 12.85
C ALA A 5 -7.40 -7.03 12.94
N GLY A 6 -7.00 -7.69 14.05
CA GLY A 6 -7.17 -9.14 14.32
C GLY A 6 -8.63 -9.62 14.41
N ILE A 7 -9.44 -9.24 13.43
CA ILE A 7 -10.80 -9.68 13.17
C ILE A 7 -10.70 -10.85 12.17
N ASN A 8 -11.65 -11.78 12.19
CA ASN A 8 -11.67 -12.94 11.29
C ASN A 8 -12.05 -12.54 9.84
N VAL A 9 -11.24 -11.69 9.22
CA VAL A 9 -11.31 -11.31 7.80
C VAL A 9 -10.07 -11.87 7.10
N PRO A 10 -10.23 -12.58 5.98
CA PRO A 10 -9.10 -13.04 5.18
C PRO A 10 -8.23 -11.86 4.73
N CYS A 11 -6.93 -11.95 4.94
CA CYS A 11 -5.96 -10.92 4.59
C CYS A 11 -5.00 -11.46 3.51
N PRO A 12 -5.46 -11.60 2.24
CA PRO A 12 -4.67 -12.18 1.17
C PRO A 12 -3.44 -11.32 0.83
N LYS A 13 -2.28 -11.97 0.74
CA LYS A 13 -1.01 -11.36 0.35
C LYS A 13 -0.59 -11.86 -1.02
N ILE A 14 -0.06 -10.97 -1.85
CA ILE A 14 0.61 -11.31 -3.11
C ILE A 14 2.05 -10.82 -3.08
N SER A 15 2.93 -11.48 -3.83
CA SER A 15 4.28 -10.98 -4.08
C SER A 15 4.23 -9.93 -5.19
N ILE A 16 4.83 -8.78 -4.93
CA ILE A 16 4.98 -7.68 -5.88
C ILE A 16 6.46 -7.28 -5.96
N THR A 17 6.78 -6.52 -7.00
CA THR A 17 8.11 -5.96 -7.20
C THR A 17 8.01 -4.43 -7.13
N VAL A 18 8.67 -3.84 -6.14
CA VAL A 18 8.67 -2.39 -5.89
C VAL A 18 9.78 -1.72 -6.70
N ALA A 19 9.46 -0.56 -7.29
CA ALA A 19 10.41 0.25 -8.05
C ALA A 19 11.60 0.69 -7.17
N SER A 20 12.77 0.81 -7.79
CA SER A 20 13.98 1.26 -7.12
C SER A 20 13.90 2.71 -6.62
N GLY A 21 14.64 3.03 -5.56
CA GLY A 21 14.83 4.41 -5.08
C GLY A 21 13.80 4.90 -4.06
N GLN A 22 13.00 4.00 -3.47
CA GLN A 22 11.95 4.35 -2.52
C GLN A 22 12.20 3.71 -1.15
N VAL A 23 11.91 4.46 -0.09
CA VAL A 23 11.89 3.95 1.28
C VAL A 23 10.45 3.94 1.74
N LEU A 24 9.82 2.76 1.66
CA LEU A 24 8.41 2.57 1.97
C LEU A 24 8.27 1.86 3.31
N LYS A 25 7.28 2.29 4.09
CA LYS A 25 6.97 1.68 5.38
C LYS A 25 5.79 0.75 5.24
N LYS A 26 5.76 -0.28 6.09
CA LYS A 26 4.58 -1.14 6.23
C LYS A 26 3.33 -0.28 6.43
N GLY A 27 2.27 -0.58 5.69
CA GLY A 27 1.02 0.19 5.70
C GLY A 27 0.93 1.30 4.64
N THR A 28 1.98 1.53 3.84
CA THR A 28 1.92 2.41 2.66
C THR A 28 0.92 1.87 1.63
N VAL A 29 0.09 2.74 1.07
CA VAL A 29 -0.78 2.42 -0.08
C VAL A 29 0.07 2.40 -1.34
N MET A 30 -0.10 1.34 -2.14
CA MET A 30 0.70 1.09 -3.32
C MET A 30 -0.12 1.34 -4.58
N GLY A 31 0.47 2.04 -5.55
CA GLY A 31 -0.03 2.15 -6.91
C GLY A 31 0.77 1.25 -7.87
N ARG A 32 0.14 0.83 -8.96
CA ARG A 32 0.81 0.01 -9.98
C ARG A 32 1.21 0.89 -11.16
N VAL A 33 2.51 1.02 -11.39
CA VAL A 33 3.04 1.77 -12.53
C VAL A 33 2.59 1.07 -13.82
N SER A 34 1.91 1.82 -14.69
CA SER A 34 1.36 1.36 -15.97
C SER A 34 2.46 0.85 -16.89
N VAL A 35 3.62 1.50 -16.85
CA VAL A 35 4.81 1.11 -17.61
C VAL A 35 5.71 0.21 -16.76
N GLY A 36 5.92 -1.03 -17.20
CA GLY A 36 6.79 -2.00 -16.53
C GLY A 36 6.13 -2.84 -15.45
N GLY A 37 4.89 -2.49 -15.01
CA GLY A 37 4.11 -3.29 -14.07
C GLY A 37 4.70 -3.39 -12.67
N LEU A 38 5.63 -2.49 -12.35
CA LEU A 38 6.22 -2.33 -11.02
C LEU A 38 5.24 -1.62 -10.09
N TYR A 39 5.48 -1.72 -8.80
CA TYR A 39 4.69 -1.02 -7.78
C TYR A 39 5.50 0.10 -7.14
N ALA A 40 4.84 1.17 -6.78
CA ALA A 40 5.41 2.33 -6.12
C ALA A 40 4.40 2.90 -5.12
N GLU A 41 4.82 3.88 -4.30
CA GLU A 41 3.87 4.62 -3.47
C GLU A 41 2.74 5.21 -4.33
N TYR A 42 1.50 5.06 -3.84
CA TYR A 42 0.34 5.67 -4.46
C TYR A 42 0.43 7.20 -4.41
N ASP A 43 0.15 7.84 -5.53
CA ASP A 43 0.05 9.28 -5.65
C ASP A 43 -1.04 9.65 -6.68
N ASN A 44 -2.18 10.11 -6.18
CA ASN A 44 -3.33 10.52 -6.99
C ASN A 44 -3.03 11.70 -7.95
N THR A 45 -1.90 12.38 -7.78
CA THR A 45 -1.51 13.52 -8.62
C THR A 45 -0.60 13.13 -9.78
N ASN A 46 -0.16 11.87 -9.84
CA ASN A 46 0.62 11.34 -10.95
C ASN A 46 -0.27 10.89 -12.11
N ASP A 47 0.35 10.64 -13.26
CA ASP A 47 -0.28 10.12 -14.48
C ASP A 47 0.52 8.91 -15.02
N ASP A 48 1.09 8.09 -14.13
CA ASP A 48 1.99 6.98 -14.48
C ASP A 48 1.45 5.59 -14.10
N GLY A 49 0.22 5.52 -13.60
CA GLY A 49 -0.45 4.36 -13.02
C GLY A 49 -0.40 4.34 -11.48
N THR A 50 0.47 5.12 -10.84
CA THR A 50 0.53 5.22 -9.36
C THR A 50 -0.67 5.93 -8.77
N GLU A 51 -1.46 6.62 -9.58
CA GLU A 51 -2.70 7.28 -9.20
C GLU A 51 -3.86 6.33 -8.89
N VAL A 52 -3.74 5.03 -9.19
CA VAL A 52 -4.76 4.02 -8.86
C VAL A 52 -4.26 3.11 -7.76
N ALA A 53 -4.91 3.18 -6.58
CA ALA A 53 -4.52 2.36 -5.45
C ALA A 53 -4.80 0.87 -5.72
N SER A 54 -3.77 0.04 -5.57
CA SER A 54 -3.78 -1.39 -5.91
C SER A 54 -3.62 -2.31 -4.69
N GLY A 55 -3.15 -1.80 -3.55
CA GLY A 55 -3.06 -2.56 -2.31
C GLY A 55 -2.26 -1.85 -1.22
N ILE A 56 -1.95 -2.57 -0.13
CA ILE A 56 -1.22 -2.02 1.03
C ILE A 56 0.05 -2.83 1.31
N LEU A 57 1.18 -2.15 1.50
CA LEU A 57 2.47 -2.79 1.74
C LEU A 57 2.51 -3.56 3.06
N ALA A 58 2.92 -4.84 3.01
CA ALA A 58 2.88 -5.71 4.18
C ALA A 58 4.10 -5.62 5.11
N GLN A 59 5.19 -5.02 4.63
CA GLN A 59 6.48 -4.95 5.30
C GLN A 59 7.22 -3.66 4.93
N ASP A 60 8.19 -3.25 5.74
CA ASP A 60 9.08 -2.15 5.37
C ASP A 60 9.93 -2.57 4.16
N VAL A 61 10.06 -1.68 3.18
CA VAL A 61 10.87 -1.88 1.97
C VAL A 61 11.78 -0.69 1.80
N ASP A 62 13.07 -0.95 1.70
CA ASP A 62 14.07 0.05 1.35
C ASP A 62 14.70 -0.37 0.01
N SER A 63 14.24 0.26 -1.08
CA SER A 63 14.84 0.13 -2.41
C SER A 63 15.80 1.28 -2.72
N SER A 64 16.11 2.12 -1.72
CA SER A 64 17.03 3.27 -1.82
C SER A 64 18.48 2.94 -1.48
N ALA A 65 18.74 1.74 -0.95
CA ALA A 65 20.07 1.33 -0.50
C ALA A 65 21.15 1.60 -1.57
N ALA A 66 22.11 2.43 -1.19
CA ALA A 66 23.08 3.07 -2.08
C ALA A 66 23.86 2.04 -2.91
N GLY A 67 23.73 2.15 -4.24
CA GLY A 67 24.62 1.50 -5.19
C GLY A 67 23.94 0.62 -6.23
N GLU A 68 22.68 0.23 -6.04
CA GLU A 68 22.07 -0.73 -6.97
C GLU A 68 20.76 -0.29 -7.62
N ASN A 69 19.99 0.68 -7.09
CA ASN A 69 18.67 1.06 -7.64
C ASN A 69 17.94 -0.17 -8.20
N ARG A 70 17.85 -1.22 -7.39
CA ARG A 70 17.24 -2.48 -7.81
C ARG A 70 15.80 -2.51 -7.37
N ASN A 71 14.99 -3.09 -8.22
CA ASN A 71 13.64 -3.45 -7.86
C ASN A 71 13.68 -4.46 -6.71
N VAL A 72 12.81 -4.29 -5.71
CA VAL A 72 12.79 -5.12 -4.51
C VAL A 72 11.49 -5.92 -4.47
N ASP A 73 11.60 -7.23 -4.37
CA ASP A 73 10.43 -8.10 -4.18
C ASP A 73 9.93 -8.04 -2.74
N CYS A 74 8.63 -7.85 -2.58
CA CYS A 74 7.99 -7.76 -1.27
C CYS A 74 6.54 -8.27 -1.33
N ALA A 75 5.90 -8.33 -0.16
CA ALA A 75 4.50 -8.72 -0.06
C ALA A 75 3.58 -7.51 0.08
N MET A 76 2.43 -7.56 -0.59
CA MET A 76 1.36 -6.56 -0.52
C MET A 76 0.03 -7.23 -0.17
N TYR A 77 -0.75 -6.59 0.67
CA TYR A 77 -2.14 -6.93 0.95
C TYR A 77 -3.04 -6.50 -0.20
N THR A 78 -3.88 -7.44 -0.65
CA THR A 78 -4.90 -7.19 -1.70
C THR A 78 -6.31 -7.07 -1.13
N GLY A 79 -6.44 -7.26 0.18
CA GLY A 79 -7.67 -7.11 0.93
C GLY A 79 -7.41 -7.44 2.39
N GLY A 80 -8.35 -7.09 3.25
CA GLY A 80 -8.24 -7.32 4.68
C GLY A 80 -8.85 -6.20 5.52
N ALA A 81 -8.71 -6.34 6.83
CA ALA A 81 -9.15 -5.34 7.80
C ALA A 81 -7.93 -4.71 8.49
N PHE A 82 -7.84 -3.38 8.43
CA PHE A 82 -6.66 -2.63 8.84
C PHE A 82 -7.03 -1.40 9.69
N TYR A 83 -6.17 -1.06 10.64
CA TYR A 83 -6.35 0.15 11.44
C TYR A 83 -6.00 1.40 10.61
N GLU A 84 -6.95 2.31 10.39
CA GLU A 84 -6.74 3.48 9.52
C GLU A 84 -5.63 4.42 10.00
N ASP A 85 -5.49 4.58 11.32
CA ASP A 85 -4.41 5.38 11.92
C ASP A 85 -3.03 4.72 11.83
N ARG A 86 -2.96 3.46 11.40
CA ARG A 86 -1.70 2.71 11.21
C ARG A 86 -1.39 2.46 9.74
N LEU A 87 -2.28 2.89 8.84
CA LEU A 87 -2.03 2.94 7.41
C LEU A 87 -1.41 4.30 7.06
N GLY A 88 -0.61 4.33 6.00
CA GLY A 88 0.05 5.55 5.58
C GLY A 88 1.51 5.34 5.23
N GLY A 89 2.30 4.76 6.12
CA GLY A 89 3.77 4.84 6.06
C GLY A 89 4.31 6.27 6.24
N SER A 90 3.66 7.25 5.59
CA SER A 90 3.44 8.65 5.94
C SER A 90 1.91 8.85 5.97
N ASN A 91 1.33 9.45 7.01
CA ASN A 91 -0.12 9.50 7.32
C ASN A 91 -1.05 10.20 6.27
N THR A 92 -0.76 10.14 4.98
CA THR A 92 -1.39 10.94 3.91
C THR A 92 -1.74 10.18 2.63
N ASN A 93 -1.34 8.92 2.44
CA ASN A 93 -1.58 8.21 1.16
C ASN A 93 -2.85 7.35 1.11
N LEU A 94 -3.63 7.22 2.19
CA LEU A 94 -4.97 6.63 2.16
C LEU A 94 -6.05 7.73 2.13
N ASP A 95 -6.17 8.40 0.99
CA ASP A 95 -7.19 9.43 0.78
C ASP A 95 -8.55 8.82 0.33
N ALA A 96 -9.52 9.68 0.04
CA ALA A 96 -10.85 9.23 -0.40
C ALA A 96 -10.83 8.50 -1.76
N ALA A 97 -9.88 8.83 -2.64
CA ALA A 97 -9.73 8.19 -3.95
C ALA A 97 -9.11 6.80 -3.80
N ALA A 98 -8.03 6.67 -3.03
CA ALA A 98 -7.41 5.39 -2.71
C ALA A 98 -8.41 4.42 -2.06
N LYS A 99 -9.25 4.90 -1.14
CA LYS A 99 -10.31 4.09 -0.54
C LYS A 99 -11.33 3.60 -1.56
N ALA A 100 -11.69 4.45 -2.53
CA ALA A 100 -12.62 4.10 -3.59
C ALA A 100 -12.01 3.07 -4.57
N ASP A 101 -10.75 3.25 -4.95
CA ASP A 101 -10.03 2.34 -5.87
C ASP A 101 -9.85 0.94 -5.28
N LEU A 102 -9.53 0.86 -3.99
CA LEU A 102 -9.44 -0.40 -3.26
C LEU A 102 -10.82 -1.07 -3.08
N GLY A 103 -11.92 -0.38 -3.38
CA GLY A 103 -13.28 -0.85 -3.09
C GLY A 103 -13.59 -0.91 -1.60
N GLY A 104 -12.81 -0.19 -0.79
CA GLY A 104 -12.81 -0.27 0.65
C GLY A 104 -13.82 0.65 1.33
N ARG A 105 -14.08 0.36 2.61
CA ARG A 105 -14.93 1.20 3.46
C ARG A 105 -14.38 1.33 4.87
N SER A 106 -14.36 2.57 5.34
CA SER A 106 -14.21 2.90 6.76
C SER A 106 -15.43 2.44 7.56
N VAL A 107 -15.22 1.71 8.65
CA VAL A 107 -16.30 1.24 9.52
C VAL A 107 -16.71 2.38 10.46
N PRO A 108 -17.95 2.91 10.37
CA PRO A 108 -18.37 4.03 11.21
C PRO A 108 -18.25 3.70 12.71
N GLY A 109 -17.71 4.66 13.48
CA GLY A 109 -17.50 4.49 14.92
C GLY A 109 -16.32 3.58 15.30
N ARG A 110 -15.53 3.11 14.33
CA ARG A 110 -14.31 2.32 14.54
C ARG A 110 -13.18 2.86 13.68
N ASN A 111 -11.94 2.76 14.18
CA ASN A 111 -10.76 3.15 13.43
C ASN A 111 -10.30 2.02 12.51
N LEU A 112 -11.19 1.57 11.63
CA LEU A 112 -11.03 0.32 10.87
C LEU A 112 -11.42 0.54 9.42
N PHE A 113 -10.50 0.23 8.52
CA PHE A 113 -10.70 0.17 7.08
C PHE A 113 -10.72 -1.27 6.62
N ILE A 114 -11.66 -1.61 5.75
CA ILE A 114 -11.80 -2.95 5.19
C ILE A 114 -11.97 -2.82 3.68
N PHE A 115 -11.20 -3.59 2.91
CA PHE A 115 -11.28 -3.66 1.45
C PHE A 115 -11.02 -5.10 0.98
#